data_AF-A0A1F4CN22-F1
#
_entry.id   AF-A0A1F4CN22-F1
#
_cell.length_a   1.000
_cell.length_b   1.000
_cell.length_c   1.000
_cell.angle_alpha   90.00
_cell.angle_beta   90.00
_cell.angle_gamma   90.00
#
_symmetry.space_group_name_H-M   'P 1'
#
loop_
_entity.id
_entity.type
_entity.pdbx_description
1 polymer ?
#
loop_
_entity_poly.entity_id
_entity_poly.type
_entity_poly.pdbx_seq_one_letter_code
_entity_poly.pdbx_strand_id
1 'polypeptide(L)'
;MNETEFNALAEGTLASVVRALESSGVDCDCEFKGDGVLELEFENHSKIIVNRHAPAKEVWVAAKSGGYHYRFDGARWVNTRDGEALFATLSRCVSEQSGSPVVLSERI
;
A
#
# COMPACT_ATOMS: atom_id res chain seq x y z
N MET A 1 -15.15 -10.85 -8.67
CA MET A 1 -15.16 -9.45 -8.22
C MET A 1 -15.59 -8.54 -9.36
N ASN A 2 -16.76 -7.92 -9.23
CA ASN A 2 -17.21 -6.85 -10.14
C ASN A 2 -16.44 -5.54 -9.84
N GLU A 3 -16.69 -4.49 -10.60
CA GLU A 3 -15.97 -3.22 -10.46
C GLU A 3 -16.28 -2.51 -9.13
N THR A 4 -17.55 -2.47 -8.71
CA THR A 4 -17.98 -1.85 -7.45
C THR A 4 -17.35 -2.54 -6.23
N GLU A 5 -17.37 -3.88 -6.21
CA GLU A 5 -16.73 -4.70 -5.17
C GLU A 5 -15.22 -4.43 -5.10
N PHE A 6 -14.56 -4.36 -6.26
CA PHE A 6 -13.14 -4.05 -6.33
C PHE A 6 -12.85 -2.65 -5.80
N ASN A 7 -13.65 -1.67 -6.21
CA ASN A 7 -13.45 -0.27 -5.82
C ASN A 7 -13.57 -0.11 -4.31
N ALA A 8 -14.60 -0.69 -3.70
CA ALA A 8 -14.79 -0.67 -2.25
C ALA A 8 -13.66 -1.40 -1.50
N LEU A 9 -13.23 -2.56 -1.99
CA LEU A 9 -12.13 -3.31 -1.37
C LEU A 9 -10.81 -2.54 -1.43
N ALA A 10 -10.47 -1.98 -2.59
CA ALA A 10 -9.24 -1.21 -2.78
C ALA A 10 -9.25 0.08 -1.95
N GLU A 11 -10.36 0.80 -1.88
CA GLU A 11 -10.51 1.98 -1.01
C GLU A 11 -10.33 1.62 0.47
N GLY A 12 -10.98 0.55 0.93
CA GLY A 12 -10.80 0.03 2.28
C GLY A 12 -9.35 -0.39 2.57
N THR A 13 -8.66 -0.91 1.56
CA THR A 13 -7.24 -1.28 1.67
C THR A 13 -6.35 -0.06 1.84
N LEU A 14 -6.52 0.98 1.02
CA LEU A 14 -5.75 2.23 1.15
C LEU A 14 -5.99 2.89 2.51
N ALA A 15 -7.24 2.93 2.98
CA ALA A 15 -7.54 3.41 4.33
C ALA A 15 -6.89 2.55 5.44
N SER A 16 -6.75 1.24 5.22
CA SER A 16 -6.07 0.34 6.15
C SER A 16 -4.56 0.56 6.19
N VAL A 17 -3.94 0.93 5.06
CA VAL A 17 -2.53 1.33 5.00
C VAL A 17 -2.29 2.56 5.88
N VAL A 18 -3.14 3.59 5.77
CA VAL A 18 -3.04 4.79 6.64
C VAL A 18 -3.13 4.42 8.11
N ARG A 19 -4.14 3.64 8.51
CA ARG A 19 -4.30 3.20 9.92
C ARG A 19 -3.09 2.40 10.43
N ALA A 20 -2.51 1.56 9.58
CA ALA A 20 -1.32 0.77 9.94
C ALA A 20 -0.10 1.67 10.16
N LEU A 21 0.10 2.69 9.31
CA LEU A 21 1.17 3.66 9.45
C LEU A 21 1.02 4.49 10.72
N GLU A 22 -0.17 5.04 10.98
CA GLU A 22 -0.50 5.77 12.21
C GLU A 22 -0.20 4.92 13.46
N SER A 23 -0.63 3.65 13.44
CA SER A 23 -0.41 2.72 14.56
C SER A 23 1.07 2.36 14.76
N SER A 24 1.88 2.44 13.70
CA SER A 24 3.31 2.15 13.78
C SER A 24 4.13 3.29 14.39
N GLY A 25 3.59 4.51 14.39
CA GLY A 25 4.29 5.71 14.84
C GLY A 25 5.44 6.15 13.92
N VAL A 26 5.49 5.62 12.69
CA VAL A 26 6.44 6.10 11.68
C VAL A 26 6.14 7.54 11.31
N ASP A 27 7.17 8.36 11.19
CA ASP A 27 7.03 9.75 10.76
C ASP A 27 6.96 9.81 9.22
N CYS A 28 5.74 9.92 8.70
CA CYS A 28 5.48 10.15 7.29
C CYS A 28 4.16 10.90 7.07
N ASP A 29 4.16 11.80 6.10
CA ASP A 29 2.96 12.48 5.64
C ASP A 29 2.18 11.58 4.68
N CYS A 30 0.91 11.31 5.01
CA CYS A 30 0.01 10.52 4.19
C CYS A 30 -1.02 11.42 3.51
N GLU A 31 -1.07 11.44 2.18
CA GLU A 31 -2.00 12.28 1.43
C GLU A 31 -2.75 11.50 0.34
N PHE A 32 -4.07 11.63 0.29
CA PHE A 32 -4.87 11.14 -0.83
C PHE A 32 -4.87 12.15 -1.97
N LYS A 33 -4.26 11.80 -3.11
CA LYS A 33 -4.12 12.69 -4.27
C LYS A 33 -5.33 12.67 -5.24
N GLY A 34 -6.36 11.89 -4.93
CA GLY A 34 -7.51 11.64 -5.82
C GLY A 34 -7.41 10.33 -6.59
N ASP A 35 -8.50 9.91 -7.24
CA ASP A 35 -8.59 8.70 -8.08
C ASP A 35 -8.07 7.39 -7.45
N GLY A 36 -8.10 7.29 -6.13
CA GLY A 36 -7.61 6.12 -5.40
C GLY A 36 -6.08 6.05 -5.34
N VAL A 37 -5.40 7.20 -5.31
CA VAL A 37 -3.95 7.33 -5.08
C VAL A 37 -3.69 7.81 -3.66
N LEU A 38 -2.88 7.06 -2.92
CA LEU A 38 -2.31 7.42 -1.63
C LEU A 38 -0.80 7.66 -1.79
N GLU A 39 -0.36 8.86 -1.45
CA GLU A 39 1.06 9.23 -1.39
C GLU A 39 1.53 9.21 0.07
N LEU A 40 2.68 8.59 0.30
CA LEU A 40 3.41 8.59 1.56
C LEU A 40 4.72 9.35 1.33
N GLU A 41 4.95 10.45 2.04
CA GLU A 41 6.19 11.22 1.98
C GLU A 41 6.95 11.13 3.32
N PHE A 42 8.23 10.78 3.25
CA PHE A 42 9.11 10.65 4.43
C PHE A 42 9.98 11.89 4.59
N GLU A 43 10.58 12.09 5.77
CA GLU A 43 11.47 13.23 6.08
C GLU A 43 12.61 13.42 5.06
N ASN A 44 13.10 12.33 4.46
CA ASN A 44 14.15 12.36 3.44
C ASN A 44 13.63 12.68 2.02
N HIS A 45 12.39 13.18 1.90
CA HIS A 45 11.67 13.50 0.66
C HIS A 45 11.43 12.31 -0.28
N SER A 46 11.71 11.08 0.17
CA SER A 46 11.34 9.91 -0.60
C SER A 46 9.84 9.67 -0.50
N LYS A 47 9.29 9.05 -1.56
CA LYS A 47 7.87 8.78 -1.66
C LYS A 47 7.59 7.31 -1.86
N ILE A 48 6.49 6.85 -1.29
CA ILE A 48 5.83 5.60 -1.69
C ILE A 48 4.45 5.98 -2.20
N ILE A 49 4.09 5.50 -3.39
CA ILE A 49 2.76 5.69 -3.96
C ILE A 49 2.03 4.36 -3.91
N VAL A 50 0.87 4.32 -3.27
CA VAL A 50 -0.04 3.18 -3.25
C VAL A 50 -1.30 3.57 -4.01
N ASN A 51 -1.59 2.93 -5.14
CA ASN A 51 -2.74 3.31 -5.96
C ASN A 51 -3.62 2.12 -6.34
N ARG A 52 -4.92 2.39 -6.40
CA ARG A 52 -5.90 1.50 -7.05
C ARG A 52 -5.70 1.55 -8.57
N HIS A 53 -5.77 0.39 -9.22
CA HIS A 53 -5.73 0.26 -10.67
C HIS A 53 -6.94 -0.52 -11.19
N ALA A 54 -8.07 0.17 -11.36
CA ALA A 54 -9.36 -0.43 -11.73
C ALA A 54 -9.35 -1.26 -13.02
N PRO A 55 -8.69 -0.84 -14.12
CA PRO A 55 -8.64 -1.65 -15.34
C PRO A 55 -8.04 -3.04 -15.14
N ALA A 56 -7.07 -3.17 -14.21
CA ALA A 56 -6.42 -4.45 -13.90
C ALA A 56 -7.04 -5.16 -12.69
N LYS A 57 -7.90 -4.47 -11.93
CA LYS A 57 -8.39 -4.89 -10.61
C LYS A 57 -7.25 -5.22 -9.65
N GLU A 58 -6.28 -4.31 -9.59
CA GLU A 58 -5.07 -4.45 -8.78
C GLU A 58 -4.87 -3.24 -7.86
N VAL A 59 -4.05 -3.43 -6.81
CA VAL A 59 -3.40 -2.36 -6.06
C VAL A 59 -1.94 -2.34 -6.46
N TRP A 60 -1.39 -1.17 -6.77
CA TRP A 60 0.01 -1.01 -7.14
C TRP A 60 0.75 -0.22 -6.06
N VAL A 61 2.04 -0.52 -5.91
CA VAL A 61 2.96 0.18 -5.02
C VAL A 61 4.18 0.60 -5.82
N ALA A 62 4.51 1.89 -5.82
CA ALA A 62 5.77 2.41 -6.32
C ALA A 62 6.61 2.91 -5.13
N ALA A 63 7.81 2.35 -4.97
CA ALA A 63 8.77 2.69 -3.92
C ALA A 63 10.17 2.86 -4.55
N LYS A 64 11.14 3.33 -3.77
CA LYS A 64 12.56 3.41 -4.20
C LYS A 64 13.08 2.08 -4.73
N SER A 65 12.67 0.97 -4.12
CA SER A 65 13.09 -0.38 -4.49
C SER A 65 12.39 -0.94 -5.74
N GLY A 66 11.37 -0.26 -6.28
CA GLY A 66 10.70 -0.64 -7.52
C GLY A 66 9.17 -0.53 -7.48
N GLY A 67 8.54 -1.12 -8.51
CA GLY A 67 7.09 -1.21 -8.66
C GLY A 67 6.57 -2.62 -8.40
N TYR A 68 5.47 -2.73 -7.65
CA TYR A 68 4.86 -3.99 -7.21
C TYR A 68 3.36 -3.96 -7.49
N HIS A 69 2.82 -5.04 -8.07
CA HIS A 69 1.41 -5.12 -8.44
C HIS A 69 0.74 -6.26 -7.68
N TYR A 70 -0.39 -5.99 -7.06
CA TYR A 70 -1.10 -6.93 -6.21
C TYR A 70 -2.49 -7.21 -6.74
N ARG A 71 -2.82 -8.50 -6.84
CA ARG A 71 -4.16 -8.97 -7.16
C ARG A 71 -4.76 -9.61 -5.92
N PHE A 72 -6.06 -9.37 -5.69
CA PHE A 72 -6.78 -10.02 -4.61
C PHE A 72 -7.06 -11.48 -4.96
N ASP A 73 -6.66 -12.41 -4.10
CA ASP A 73 -6.84 -13.86 -4.30
C ASP A 73 -8.17 -14.41 -3.72
N GLY A 74 -8.96 -13.54 -3.09
CA GLY A 74 -10.17 -13.90 -2.35
C GLY A 74 -10.03 -13.76 -0.84
N ALA A 75 -8.79 -13.66 -0.34
CA ALA A 75 -8.49 -13.45 1.08
C ALA A 75 -7.56 -12.26 1.32
N ARG A 76 -6.57 -12.04 0.45
CA ARG A 76 -5.55 -11.00 0.61
C ARG A 76 -5.01 -10.48 -0.72
N TRP A 77 -4.32 -9.34 -0.66
CA TRP A 77 -3.57 -8.78 -1.79
C TRP A 77 -2.22 -9.47 -1.97
N VAL A 78 -2.04 -10.14 -3.10
CA VAL A 78 -0.88 -10.97 -3.41
C VAL A 78 -0.10 -10.41 -4.59
N ASN A 79 1.21 -10.25 -4.44
CA ASN A 79 2.11 -9.78 -5.48
C ASN A 79 2.09 -10.76 -6.66
N THR A 80 1.88 -10.22 -7.86
CA THR A 80 1.69 -10.99 -9.09
C THR A 80 2.97 -11.67 -9.61
N ARG A 81 4.15 -11.36 -9.06
CA ARG A 81 5.44 -11.95 -9.46
C ARG A 81 5.96 -13.00 -8.49
N ASP A 82 5.91 -12.71 -7.19
CA ASP A 82 6.57 -13.52 -6.14
C ASP A 82 5.62 -14.08 -5.08
N GLY A 83 4.34 -13.67 -5.09
CA GLY A 83 3.35 -14.13 -4.13
C GLY A 83 3.42 -13.46 -2.74
N GLU A 84 4.28 -12.45 -2.55
CA GLU A 84 4.36 -11.70 -1.29
C GLU A 84 3.07 -10.92 -1.01
N ALA A 85 2.70 -10.80 0.27
CA ALA A 85 1.52 -10.04 0.67
C ALA A 85 1.80 -8.53 0.70
N LEU A 86 0.81 -7.70 0.34
CA LEU A 86 0.93 -6.24 0.28
C LEU A 86 1.57 -5.61 1.53
N PHE A 87 1.08 -5.96 2.72
CA PHE A 87 1.59 -5.38 3.97
C PHE A 87 3.02 -5.84 4.32
N ALA A 88 3.46 -7.00 3.84
CA ALA A 88 4.85 -7.44 4.01
C ALA A 88 5.79 -6.55 3.16
N THR A 89 5.43 -6.32 1.90
CA THR A 89 6.20 -5.41 1.03
C THR A 89 6.18 -3.97 1.55
N LEU A 90 5.02 -3.46 2.00
CA LEU A 90 4.93 -2.12 2.59
C LEU A 90 5.80 -2.00 3.84
N SER A 91 5.82 -3.01 4.73
CA SER A 91 6.70 -3.00 5.91
C SER A 91 8.16 -2.83 5.53
N ARG A 92 8.63 -3.56 4.50
CA ARG A 92 9.99 -3.46 3.98
C ARG A 92 10.27 -2.08 3.37
N CYS A 93 9.41 -1.60 2.47
CA CYS A 93 9.62 -0.33 1.78
C CYS A 93 9.56 0.86 2.74
N VAL A 94 8.61 0.86 3.68
CA VAL A 94 8.50 1.89 4.72
C VAL A 94 9.73 1.86 5.63
N SER A 95 10.19 0.68 6.04
CA SER A 95 11.41 0.58 6.86
C SER A 95 12.64 1.13 6.15
N GLU A 96 12.79 0.80 4.87
CA GLU A 96 13.90 1.29 4.04
C GLU A 96 13.84 2.81 3.86
N GLN A 97 12.66 3.37 3.61
CA GLN A 97 12.50 4.78 3.27
C GLN A 97 12.39 5.71 4.47
N SER A 98 11.92 5.23 5.62
CA SER A 98 11.94 5.96 6.89
C SER A 98 13.28 5.84 7.63
N GLY A 99 14.10 4.84 7.29
CA GLY A 99 15.36 4.55 7.98
C GLY A 99 15.19 3.90 9.36
N SER A 100 13.97 3.45 9.71
CA SER A 100 13.67 2.78 10.98
C SER A 100 12.86 1.50 10.76
N PRO A 101 13.09 0.41 11.52
CA PRO A 101 12.31 -0.81 11.38
C PRO A 101 10.81 -0.59 11.68
N VAL A 102 9.96 -0.94 10.73
CA VAL A 102 8.49 -0.83 10.82
C VAL A 102 7.85 -2.15 10.38
N VAL A 103 6.90 -2.64 11.19
CA VAL A 103 6.08 -3.81 10.84
C VAL A 103 4.64 -3.36 10.73
N LEU A 104 4.09 -3.46 9.52
CA LEU A 104 2.69 -3.17 9.24
C LEU A 104 1.92 -4.48 9.13
N SER A 105 0.71 -4.48 9.66
CA SER A 105 -0.21 -5.60 9.58
C SER A 105 -1.58 -5.11 9.16
N GLU A 106 -2.25 -5.88 8.30
CA GLU A 106 -3.66 -5.66 8.03
C GLU A 106 -4.45 -5.88 9.32
N ARG A 107 -5.11 -4.83 9.83
CA ARG A 107 -6.02 -4.96 10.96
C ARG A 107 -7.46 -4.99 10.43
N ILE A 108 -8.15 -6.08 10.75
CA ILE A 108 -9.57 -6.34 10.50
C ILE A 108 -10.41 -5.43 11.39
#